data_AF-A0A1A5XLF6-F1
#
_entry.id   AF-A0A1A5XLF6-F1
#
_cell.length_a   1.000
_cell.length_b   1.000
_cell.length_c   1.000
_cell.angle_alpha   90.00
_cell.angle_beta   90.00
_cell.angle_gamma   90.00
#
_symmetry.space_group_name_H-M   'P 1'
#
loop_
_entity.id
_entity.type
_entity.pdbx_description
1 polymer ?
#
loop_
_entity_poly.entity_id
_entity_poly.type
_entity_poly.pdbx_seq_one_letter_code
_entity_poly.pdbx_strand_id
1 'polypeptide(L)' 'MFKKHLSAVCSTTIAVRAAAPRRGAEHVYTFNGSCLRDVLVDGHWITVTVSEPVAQRAAA' A
#
# COMPACT_ATOMS: atom_id res chain seq x y z
N MET A 1 23.52 15.62 -38.43
CA MET A 1 22.15 15.07 -38.51
C MET A 1 21.77 14.59 -37.12
N PHE A 2 20.93 15.33 -36.38
CA PHE A 2 20.58 14.99 -34.99
C PHE A 2 19.32 14.13 -34.95
N LYS A 3 19.43 12.90 -34.44
CA LYS A 3 18.27 12.04 -34.14
C LYS A 3 17.56 12.59 -32.90
N LYS A 4 16.35 13.10 -33.06
CA LYS A 4 15.47 13.42 -31.92
C LYS A 4 15.01 12.10 -31.29
N HIS A 5 15.44 11.83 -30.07
CA HIS A 5 14.90 10.73 -29.29
C HIS A 5 13.53 11.16 -28.76
N LEU A 6 12.46 10.54 -29.25
CA LEU A 6 11.12 10.74 -28.69
C LEU A 6 11.11 10.06 -27.31
N SER A 7 11.27 10.84 -26.24
CA SER A 7 10.99 10.38 -24.89
C SER A 7 9.47 10.30 -24.75
N ALA A 8 8.90 9.10 -24.73
CA ALA A 8 7.49 8.91 -24.45
C ALA A 8 7.20 9.43 -23.03
N VAL A 9 6.44 10.51 -22.92
CA VAL A 9 5.94 11.00 -21.64
C VAL A 9 4.83 10.06 -21.20
N CYS A 10 5.05 9.32 -20.12
CA CYS A 10 4.04 8.46 -19.52
C CYS A 10 3.40 9.18 -18.34
N SER A 11 2.07 9.06 -18.19
CA SER A 11 1.34 9.56 -17.03
C SER A 11 0.52 8.43 -16.42
N THR A 12 0.43 8.40 -15.09
CA THR A 12 -0.34 7.40 -14.34
C THR A 12 -1.30 8.12 -13.42
N THR A 13 -2.60 7.85 -13.59
CA THR A 13 -3.63 8.35 -12.68
C THR A 13 -3.67 7.46 -11.44
N ILE A 14 -3.43 8.05 -10.27
CA ILE A 14 -3.51 7.36 -8.98
C ILE A 14 -4.78 7.83 -8.26
N ALA A 15 -5.66 6.89 -7.91
CA ALA A 15 -6.80 7.15 -7.03
C ALA A 15 -6.45 6.71 -5.60
N VAL A 16 -6.48 7.64 -4.65
CA VAL A 16 -6.21 7.38 -3.23
C VAL A 16 -7.47 7.61 -2.42
N ARG A 17 -7.91 6.62 -1.63
CA ARG A 17 -8.94 6.82 -0.61
C ARG A 17 -8.28 7.27 0.69
N ALA A 18 -8.92 8.21 1.40
CA ALA A 18 -8.47 8.58 2.73
C ALA A 18 -8.53 7.36 3.65
N ALA A 19 -7.37 6.93 4.15
CA ALA A 19 -7.27 5.93 5.20
C ALA A 19 -7.30 6.60 6.57
N ALA A 20 -7.72 5.86 7.60
CA ALA A 20 -7.58 6.34 8.97
C ALA A 20 -6.10 6.61 9.26
N PRO A 21 -5.75 7.76 9.87
CA PRO A 21 -4.37 8.03 10.25
C PRO A 21 -3.88 6.96 11.22
N ARG A 22 -2.68 6.41 10.94
CA ARG A 22 -1.99 5.55 11.90
C ARG A 22 -1.66 6.36 13.17
N ARG A 23 -1.83 5.77 14.35
CA ARG A 23 -1.61 6.44 15.65
C ARG A 23 -0.73 5.59 16.54
N GLY A 24 0.03 6.23 17.42
CA GLY A 24 0.95 5.55 18.34
C GLY A 24 2.18 4.99 17.64
N ALA A 25 2.74 3.91 18.19
CA ALA A 25 3.93 3.24 17.67
C ALA A 25 3.62 1.98 16.84
N GLU A 26 2.35 1.56 16.80
CA GLU A 26 1.90 0.33 16.12
C GLU A 26 0.52 0.55 15.51
N HIS A 27 0.29 -0.02 14.32
CA HIS A 27 -1.00 -0.02 13.66
C HIS A 27 -1.29 -1.37 13.01
N VAL A 28 -2.44 -1.97 13.35
CA VAL A 28 -2.90 -3.24 12.79
C VAL A 28 -4.17 -2.99 11.97
N TYR A 29 -4.22 -3.50 10.75
CA TYR A 29 -5.35 -3.30 9.84
C TYR A 29 -5.46 -4.43 8.82
N THR A 30 -6.63 -4.55 8.20
CA THR A 30 -6.87 -5.51 7.11
C THR A 30 -6.72 -4.81 5.76
N PHE A 31 -5.88 -5.37 4.89
CA PHE A 31 -5.72 -4.94 3.51
C PHE A 31 -5.85 -6.14 2.57
N ASN A 32 -6.82 -6.09 1.65
CA ASN A 32 -7.12 -7.19 0.71
C ASN A 32 -7.28 -8.57 1.38
N GLY A 33 -7.89 -8.60 2.56
CA GLY A 33 -8.11 -9.84 3.33
C GLY A 33 -6.91 -10.29 4.18
N SER A 34 -5.72 -9.72 3.96
CA SER A 34 -4.55 -9.93 4.81
C SER A 34 -4.56 -9.00 6.01
N CYS A 35 -4.19 -9.51 7.18
CA CYS A 35 -3.90 -8.70 8.35
C CYS A 35 -2.45 -8.20 8.28
N LEU A 36 -2.27 -6.88 8.32
CA LEU A 36 -0.97 -6.21 8.31
C LEU A 36 -0.70 -5.57 9.66
N ARG A 37 0.56 -5.62 10.10
CA ARG A 37 1.06 -4.92 11.27
C ARG A 37 2.19 -3.98 10.85
N ASP A 38 1.97 -2.69 11.06
CA ASP A 38 2.96 -1.64 10.86
C ASP A 38 3.48 -1.14 12.21
N VAL A 39 4.78 -0.84 12.29
CA VAL A 39 5.42 -0.19 13.44
C VAL A 39 6.11 1.10 13.03
N LEU A 40 6.12 2.08 13.92
CA LEU A 40 6.80 3.36 13.70
C LEU A 40 8.26 3.26 14.15
N VAL A 41 9.20 3.36 13.22
CA VAL A 41 10.64 3.34 13.47
C VAL A 41 11.23 4.61 12.88
N ASP A 42 11.90 5.43 13.69
CA ASP A 42 12.52 6.69 13.26
C ASP A 42 11.57 7.59 12.45
N GLY A 43 10.30 7.66 12.85
CA GLY A 43 9.28 8.46 12.17
C GLY A 43 8.70 7.85 10.89
N HIS A 44 9.11 6.64 10.53
CA HIS A 44 8.65 5.92 9.34
C HIS A 44 7.82 4.69 9.71
N TRP A 45 6.71 4.49 9.01
CA TRP A 45 5.90 3.28 9.17
C TRP A 45 6.49 2.12 8.37
N ILE A 46 6.78 1.02 9.06
CA ILE A 46 7.35 -0.19 8.47
C ILE A 46 6.39 -1.36 8.70
N THR A 47 5.98 -2.04 7.64
CA THR A 47 5.22 -3.29 7.73
C THR A 47 6.13 -4.42 8.16
N VAL A 48 5.85 -5.01 9.31
CA VAL A 48 6.68 -6.07 9.93
C VAL A 48 5.99 -7.43 9.95
N THR A 49 4.69 -7.49 9.69
CA THR A 49 3.96 -8.76 9.61
C THR A 49 2.84 -8.64 8.58
N VAL A 50 2.68 -9.70 7.78
CA VAL A 50 1.59 -9.86 6.82
C VAL A 50 1.05 -11.28 7.01
N SER A 51 -0.25 -11.41 7.27
CA SER A 51 -0.92 -12.71 7.25
C SER A 51 -1.36 -13.07 5.83
N GLU A 52 -1.50 -14.36 5.55
CA GLU A 52 -2.24 -14.80 4.37
C GLU A 52 -3.67 -14.24 4.40
N PRO A 53 -4.26 -13.91 3.23
CA PRO A 53 -5.65 -13.53 3.17
C PRO A 53 -6.51 -14.68 3.68
N VAL A 54 -7.43 -14.40 4.61
CA VAL A 54 -8.47 -15.39 4.92
C VAL A 54 -9.27 -15.59 3.64
N ALA A 55 -9.35 -16.82 3.13
CA ALA A 55 -10.20 -17.15 2.00
C ALA A 55 -11.63 -16.76 2.36
N GLN A 56 -12.05 -15.56 1.94
CA GLN A 56 -13.38 -15.08 2.14
C GLN A 56 -14.26 -15.94 1.25
N ARG A 57 -14.78 -17.04 1.83
CA ARG A 57 -15.79 -17.86 1.19
C ARG A 57 -16.91 -16.90 0.81
N ALA A 58 -17.08 -16.66 -0.49
CA ALA A 58 -18.21 -15.92 -0.99
C ALA A 58 -19.45 -16.59 -0.38
N ALA A 59 -20.17 -15.84 0.46
CA ALA A 59 -21.46 -16.30 0.94
C ALA A 59 -22.32 -16.54 -0.30
N ALA A 60 -22.63 -17.81 -0.54
CA ALA A 60 -23.58 -18.25 -1.56
C ALA A 60 -25.01 -17.85 -1.15
#